data_AF-A0A944L8H6-F1
#
_entry.id   AF-A0A944L8H6-F1
#
_cell.length_a   1.000
_cell.length_b   1.000
_cell.length_c   1.000
_cell.angle_alpha   90.00
_cell.angle_beta   90.00
_cell.angle_gamma   90.00
#
_symmetry.space_group_name_H-M   'P 1'
#
loop_
_entity.id
_entity.type
_entity.pdbx_description
1 polymer ?
#
loop_
_entity_poly.entity_id
_entity_poly.type
_entity_poly.pdbx_seq_one_letter_code
_entity_poly.pdbx_strand_id
1 'polypeptide(L)'
;MRNLSKKSRLAAAGAAVALVAVGGGAAYAYWTTTGSGSGNAANSAGGGTVTLHATFAAGLAPGNFTSVAYTADNASNTGTVVGALTATVTTNVAGCDPAWFDVTAVTSNSPVAANSAGTSVGSGTLTFNNSTANQDACKSAVVTVNVTSE
;
A
#
# COMPACT_ATOMS: atom_id res chain seq x y z
N MET A 1 73.40 58.28 28.90
CA MET A 1 72.08 57.62 28.77
C MET A 1 71.05 58.70 28.47
N ARG A 2 70.45 58.70 27.27
CA ARG A 2 69.50 59.76 26.85
C ARG A 2 68.22 59.64 27.68
N ASN A 3 67.95 60.63 28.51
CA ASN A 3 66.71 60.72 29.30
C ASN A 3 65.52 60.88 28.35
N LEU A 4 64.80 59.79 28.13
CA LEU A 4 63.55 59.80 27.38
C LEU A 4 62.54 60.68 28.14
N SER A 5 62.06 61.71 27.45
CA SER A 5 61.00 62.60 27.93
C SER A 5 59.76 61.79 28.37
N LYS A 6 59.07 62.22 29.44
CA LYS A 6 57.87 61.54 29.96
C LYS A 6 56.82 61.27 28.86
N LYS A 7 56.77 62.11 27.81
CA LYS A 7 55.89 61.95 26.65
C LYS A 7 56.25 60.76 25.75
N SER A 8 57.53 60.42 25.58
CA SER A 8 57.93 59.30 24.71
C SER A 8 57.78 57.92 25.39
N ARG A 9 57.80 57.85 26.72
CA ARG A 9 57.44 56.63 27.47
C ARG A 9 55.94 56.30 27.39
N LEU A 10 55.09 57.32 27.43
CA LEU A 10 53.64 57.19 27.24
C LEU A 10 53.28 56.74 25.82
N ALA A 11 53.95 57.27 24.81
CA ALA A 11 53.73 56.86 23.41
C ALA A 11 54.17 55.41 23.15
N ALA A 12 55.30 54.97 23.72
CA ALA A 12 55.77 53.59 23.58
C ALA A 12 54.88 52.58 24.34
N ALA A 13 54.42 52.94 25.54
CA ALA A 13 53.46 52.13 26.30
C ALA A 13 52.09 52.09 25.61
N GLY A 14 51.63 53.21 25.06
CA GLY A 14 50.39 53.29 24.28
C GLY A 14 50.43 52.51 22.98
N ALA A 15 51.57 52.51 22.27
CA ALA A 15 51.74 51.74 21.03
C ALA A 15 51.79 50.22 21.31
N ALA A 16 52.44 49.79 22.40
CA ALA A 16 52.48 48.38 22.80
C ALA A 16 51.10 47.88 23.27
N VAL A 17 50.34 48.70 24.00
CA VAL A 17 48.96 48.35 24.42
C VAL A 17 47.99 48.39 23.24
N ALA A 18 48.15 49.31 22.28
CA ALA A 18 47.31 49.38 21.09
C ALA A 18 47.52 48.18 20.15
N LEU A 19 48.75 47.67 20.01
CA LEU A 19 49.01 46.47 19.21
C LEU A 19 48.43 45.19 19.84
N VAL A 20 48.42 45.09 21.17
CA VAL A 20 47.81 43.95 21.89
C VAL A 20 46.28 44.06 21.98
N ALA A 21 45.73 45.28 22.08
CA ALA A 21 44.29 45.51 22.19
C ALA A 21 43.54 45.34 20.85
N VAL A 22 44.21 45.48 19.70
CA VAL A 22 43.60 45.20 18.39
C VAL A 22 43.85 43.75 17.93
N GLY A 23 44.86 43.07 18.50
CA GLY A 23 45.22 41.68 18.15
C GLY A 23 44.80 40.58 19.13
N GLY A 24 44.23 40.91 20.30
CA GLY A 24 43.91 39.95 21.35
C GLY A 24 42.44 39.55 21.36
N GLY A 25 42.13 38.37 20.82
CA GLY A 25 40.78 37.87 20.61
C GLY A 25 39.89 37.84 21.86
N ALA A 26 38.73 38.46 21.75
CA ALA A 26 37.53 37.80 22.26
C ALA A 26 37.24 36.66 21.27
N ALA A 27 37.84 35.49 21.52
CA ALA A 27 37.35 34.28 20.91
C ALA A 27 35.84 34.22 21.22
N TYR A 28 35.01 34.28 20.19
CA TYR A 28 33.63 33.86 20.35
C TYR A 28 33.69 32.38 20.74
N ALA A 29 33.57 32.08 22.04
CA ALA A 29 33.26 30.74 22.48
C ALA A 29 31.79 30.47 22.13
N TYR A 30 31.50 30.28 20.84
CA TYR A 30 30.35 29.49 20.46
C TYR A 30 30.69 28.07 20.93
N TRP A 31 30.13 27.63 22.05
CA TRP A 31 30.00 26.20 22.28
C TRP A 31 29.09 25.68 21.17
N THR A 32 29.68 25.17 20.10
CA THR A 32 28.95 24.40 19.11
C THR A 32 28.54 23.09 19.77
N THR A 33 27.32 23.06 20.30
CA THR A 33 26.73 21.80 20.76
C THR A 33 26.24 21.05 19.53
N THR A 34 27.03 20.08 19.06
CA THR A 34 26.56 19.08 18.10
C THR A 34 25.73 18.05 18.85
N GLY A 35 24.42 18.12 18.70
CA GLY A 35 23.49 17.10 19.19
C GLY A 35 23.06 16.18 18.05
N SER A 36 23.25 14.88 18.22
CA SER A 36 22.62 13.85 17.39
C SER A 36 21.43 13.26 18.13
N GLY A 37 20.26 13.25 17.53
CA GLY A 37 19.07 12.59 18.04
C GLY A 37 18.58 11.54 17.05
N SER A 38 18.09 10.41 17.58
CA SER A 38 17.37 9.40 16.80
C SER A 38 15.92 9.36 17.26
N GLY A 39 14.99 9.25 16.30
CA GLY A 39 13.59 8.95 16.56
C GLY A 39 13.28 7.56 16.02
N ASN A 40 12.52 6.77 16.78
CA ASN A 40 12.05 5.46 16.36
C ASN A 40 10.53 5.43 16.44
N ALA A 41 9.88 4.91 15.41
CA ALA A 41 8.46 4.58 15.38
C ALA A 41 8.28 3.24 14.67
N ALA A 42 7.31 2.45 15.11
CA ALA A 42 6.91 1.24 14.41
C ALA A 42 5.88 1.59 13.32
N ASN A 43 6.03 1.01 12.13
CA ASN A 43 5.00 1.07 11.10
C ASN A 43 3.77 0.24 11.54
N SER A 44 2.61 0.54 10.96
CA SER A 44 1.41 -0.30 11.14
C SER A 44 1.70 -1.75 10.77
N ALA A 45 1.02 -2.69 11.43
CA ALA A 45 1.10 -4.12 11.12
C ALA A 45 0.59 -4.47 9.71
N GLY A 46 -0.08 -3.53 9.03
CA GLY A 46 -0.68 -3.75 7.71
C GLY A 46 -1.93 -4.65 7.77
N GLY A 47 -2.41 -5.10 6.61
CA GLY A 47 -3.45 -6.14 6.53
C GLY A 47 -4.90 -5.64 6.43
N GLY A 48 -5.19 -4.72 5.51
CA GLY A 48 -6.58 -4.39 5.17
C GLY A 48 -7.27 -5.55 4.44
N THR A 49 -8.46 -5.95 4.89
CA THR A 49 -9.30 -6.94 4.19
C THR A 49 -10.11 -6.25 3.10
N VAL A 50 -10.20 -6.88 1.92
CA VAL A 50 -11.13 -6.47 0.86
C VAL A 50 -12.34 -7.40 0.82
N THR A 51 -13.47 -6.89 0.36
CA THR A 51 -14.63 -7.71 0.01
C THR A 51 -14.58 -7.96 -1.49
N LEU A 52 -14.54 -9.24 -1.88
CA LEU A 52 -14.52 -9.64 -3.28
C LEU A 52 -15.92 -9.94 -3.80
N HIS A 53 -16.18 -9.59 -5.06
CA HIS A 53 -17.45 -9.84 -5.74
C HIS A 53 -17.20 -10.55 -7.07
N ALA A 54 -18.09 -11.48 -7.42
CA ALA A 54 -18.13 -12.12 -8.73
C ALA A 54 -19.44 -11.75 -9.43
N THR A 55 -19.35 -11.25 -10.66
CA THR A 55 -20.52 -10.82 -11.45
C THR A 55 -20.50 -11.47 -12.83
N PHE A 56 -21.65 -11.97 -13.29
CA PHE A 56 -21.80 -12.64 -14.58
C PHE A 56 -23.25 -12.58 -15.05
N ALA A 57 -23.48 -12.76 -16.35
CA ALA A 57 -24.83 -12.77 -16.91
C ALA A 57 -25.60 -14.05 -16.54
N ALA A 58 -26.90 -13.91 -16.28
CA ALA A 58 -27.81 -15.02 -16.04
C ALA A 58 -28.14 -15.79 -17.35
N GLY A 59 -28.85 -16.91 -17.21
CA GLY A 59 -29.34 -17.69 -18.36
C GLY A 59 -28.34 -18.70 -18.94
N LEU A 60 -27.36 -19.10 -18.14
CA LEU A 60 -26.40 -20.14 -18.53
C LEU A 60 -27.12 -21.48 -18.73
N ALA A 61 -26.95 -22.09 -19.90
CA ALA A 61 -27.50 -23.40 -20.26
C ALA A 61 -26.37 -24.42 -20.50
N PRO A 62 -26.65 -25.73 -20.43
CA PRO A 62 -25.64 -26.74 -20.68
C PRO A 62 -24.93 -26.56 -22.03
N GLY A 63 -23.61 -26.66 -22.03
CA GLY A 63 -22.73 -26.47 -23.18
C GLY A 63 -22.33 -25.02 -23.46
N ASN A 64 -22.84 -24.05 -22.71
CA ASN A 64 -22.49 -22.63 -22.85
C ASN A 64 -21.57 -22.15 -21.73
N PHE A 65 -21.05 -20.93 -21.93
CA PHE A 65 -20.23 -20.22 -20.95
C PHE A 65 -20.63 -18.75 -20.86
N THR A 66 -20.23 -18.10 -19.78
CA THR A 66 -20.38 -16.66 -19.54
C THR A 66 -19.13 -16.09 -18.90
N SER A 67 -18.80 -14.84 -19.21
CA SER A 67 -17.66 -14.16 -18.61
C SER A 67 -17.99 -13.76 -17.16
N VAL A 68 -17.02 -13.94 -16.26
CA VAL A 68 -17.09 -13.51 -14.87
C VAL A 68 -16.17 -12.31 -14.68
N ALA A 69 -16.69 -11.23 -14.11
CA ALA A 69 -15.89 -10.09 -13.68
C ALA A 69 -15.72 -10.13 -12.16
N TYR A 70 -14.47 -10.00 -11.70
CA TYR A 70 -14.14 -9.96 -10.28
C TYR A 70 -13.78 -8.54 -9.86
N THR A 71 -14.47 -8.04 -8.83
CA THR A 71 -14.22 -6.73 -8.26
C THR A 71 -13.95 -6.81 -6.77
N ALA A 72 -13.28 -5.77 -6.24
CA ALA A 72 -12.97 -5.66 -4.83
C ALA A 72 -13.41 -4.31 -4.27
N ASP A 73 -13.96 -4.35 -3.07
CA ASP A 73 -14.22 -3.19 -2.23
C ASP A 73 -13.22 -3.15 -1.09
N ASN A 74 -12.67 -1.98 -0.81
CA ASN A 74 -11.74 -1.75 0.29
C ASN A 74 -12.27 -0.61 1.16
N ALA A 75 -12.91 -0.99 2.27
CA ALA A 75 -13.40 -0.04 3.27
C ALA A 75 -12.31 0.41 4.27
N SER A 76 -11.07 -0.06 4.12
CA SER A 76 -9.97 0.33 5.01
C SER A 76 -9.36 1.67 4.60
N ASN A 77 -8.65 2.28 5.56
CA ASN A 77 -7.97 3.57 5.37
C ASN A 77 -6.64 3.44 4.61
N THR A 78 -6.28 2.24 4.16
CA THR A 78 -5.03 1.95 3.46
C THR A 78 -5.31 1.22 2.15
N GLY A 79 -4.51 1.50 1.11
CA GLY A 79 -4.55 0.71 -0.12
C GLY A 79 -4.01 -0.70 0.11
N THR A 80 -4.46 -1.65 -0.69
CA THR A 80 -3.98 -3.04 -0.68
C THR A 80 -3.93 -3.60 -2.11
N VAL A 81 -3.29 -4.74 -2.30
CA VAL A 81 -3.25 -5.45 -3.59
C VAL A 81 -3.93 -6.80 -3.40
N VAL A 82 -4.82 -7.14 -4.33
CA VAL A 82 -5.48 -8.45 -4.32
C VAL A 82 -4.53 -9.47 -4.94
N GLY A 83 -4.21 -10.51 -4.17
CA GLY A 83 -3.40 -11.65 -4.58
C GLY A 83 -4.16 -12.64 -5.44
N ALA A 84 -3.64 -13.87 -5.54
CA ALA A 84 -4.14 -14.95 -6.40
C ALA A 84 -5.62 -15.24 -6.13
N LEU A 85 -6.49 -15.10 -7.14
CA LEU A 85 -7.92 -15.38 -7.02
C LEU A 85 -8.17 -16.87 -7.19
N THR A 86 -8.97 -17.44 -6.29
CA THR A 86 -9.52 -18.79 -6.39
C THR A 86 -11.03 -18.69 -6.41
N ALA A 87 -11.67 -19.32 -7.39
CA ALA A 87 -13.13 -19.33 -7.52
C ALA A 87 -13.71 -20.72 -7.36
N THR A 88 -14.88 -20.82 -6.73
CA THR A 88 -15.64 -22.07 -6.56
C THR A 88 -17.11 -21.84 -6.88
N VAL A 89 -17.82 -22.91 -7.23
CA VAL A 89 -19.25 -22.85 -7.57
C VAL A 89 -20.07 -23.58 -6.54
N THR A 90 -21.22 -23.01 -6.18
CA THR A 90 -22.28 -23.67 -5.41
C THR A 90 -23.63 -23.48 -6.09
N THR A 91 -24.56 -24.40 -5.84
CA THR A 91 -25.93 -24.35 -6.35
C THR A 91 -26.91 -24.43 -5.19
N ASN A 92 -28.08 -23.82 -5.34
CA ASN A 92 -29.10 -23.83 -4.28
C ASN A 92 -30.10 -25.01 -4.38
N VAL A 93 -30.10 -25.75 -5.49
CA VAL A 93 -31.03 -26.86 -5.74
C VAL A 93 -30.30 -28.18 -5.66
N ALA A 94 -30.80 -29.09 -4.81
CA ALA A 94 -30.33 -30.46 -4.75
C ALA A 94 -30.55 -31.17 -6.10
N GLY A 95 -29.49 -31.79 -6.64
CA GLY A 95 -29.50 -32.43 -7.96
C GLY A 95 -29.01 -31.55 -9.10
N CYS A 96 -28.83 -30.23 -8.89
CA CYS A 96 -28.00 -29.42 -9.77
C CYS A 96 -26.56 -29.49 -9.28
N ASP A 97 -25.79 -30.45 -9.80
CA ASP A 97 -24.45 -30.74 -9.30
C ASP A 97 -23.48 -29.57 -9.60
N PRO A 98 -22.85 -28.95 -8.58
CA PRO A 98 -21.83 -27.93 -8.80
C PRO A 98 -20.66 -28.42 -9.66
N ALA A 99 -20.36 -29.73 -9.68
CA ALA A 99 -19.30 -30.31 -10.50
C ALA A 99 -19.58 -30.24 -12.01
N TRP A 100 -20.80 -29.89 -12.41
CA TRP A 100 -21.10 -29.59 -13.82
C TRP A 100 -20.66 -28.18 -14.24
N PHE A 101 -20.13 -27.38 -13.32
CA PHE A 101 -19.69 -26.02 -13.60
C PHE A 101 -18.18 -25.89 -13.40
N ASP A 102 -17.51 -25.39 -14.42
CA ASP A 102 -16.10 -25.00 -14.32
C ASP A 102 -16.01 -23.48 -14.23
N VAL A 103 -15.29 -22.98 -13.23
CA VAL A 103 -15.02 -21.55 -13.08
C VAL A 103 -13.53 -21.28 -13.06
N THR A 104 -13.10 -20.30 -13.84
CA THR A 104 -11.72 -19.81 -13.82
C THR A 104 -11.66 -18.45 -13.13
N ALA A 105 -10.54 -18.17 -12.48
CA ALA A 105 -10.24 -16.84 -11.94
C ALA A 105 -8.81 -16.45 -12.31
N VAL A 106 -8.67 -15.34 -13.00
CA VAL A 106 -7.39 -14.76 -13.43
C VAL A 106 -7.24 -13.42 -12.76
N THR A 107 -6.23 -13.31 -11.91
CA THR A 107 -5.86 -12.07 -11.23
C THR A 107 -5.21 -11.06 -12.13
N SER A 108 -5.54 -9.80 -11.94
CA SER A 108 -4.81 -8.67 -12.52
C SER A 108 -3.72 -8.11 -11.59
N ASN A 109 -3.67 -8.52 -10.31
CA ASN A 109 -2.82 -7.91 -9.27
C ASN A 109 -3.00 -6.38 -9.16
N SER A 110 -4.22 -5.90 -9.41
CA SER A 110 -4.54 -4.47 -9.36
C SER A 110 -4.45 -3.94 -7.92
N PRO A 111 -3.87 -2.75 -7.70
CA PRO A 111 -4.01 -2.06 -6.42
C PRO A 111 -5.46 -1.61 -6.22
N VAL A 112 -5.99 -1.85 -5.03
CA VAL A 112 -7.31 -1.40 -4.57
C VAL A 112 -7.09 -0.26 -3.58
N ALA A 113 -7.51 0.94 -3.98
CA ALA A 113 -7.33 2.15 -3.18
C ALA A 113 -8.12 2.08 -1.86
N ALA A 114 -7.66 2.82 -0.85
CA ALA A 114 -8.41 3.01 0.39
C ALA A 114 -9.79 3.62 0.12
N ASN A 115 -10.81 3.19 0.86
CA ASN A 115 -12.19 3.66 0.72
C ASN A 115 -12.74 3.61 -0.72
N SER A 116 -12.40 2.56 -1.46
CA SER A 116 -12.85 2.36 -2.84
C SER A 116 -13.80 1.18 -2.97
N ALA A 117 -14.67 1.21 -3.98
CA ALA A 117 -15.59 0.13 -4.29
C ALA A 117 -15.56 -0.18 -5.79
N GLY A 118 -15.81 -1.44 -6.16
CA GLY A 118 -15.92 -1.89 -7.54
C GLY A 118 -14.60 -1.90 -8.31
N THR A 119 -13.45 -1.94 -7.64
CA THR A 119 -12.15 -1.99 -8.33
C THR A 119 -12.00 -3.33 -9.04
N SER A 120 -11.72 -3.32 -10.35
CA SER A 120 -11.48 -4.56 -11.10
C SER A 120 -10.16 -5.21 -10.66
N VAL A 121 -10.25 -6.47 -10.23
CA VAL A 121 -9.11 -7.25 -9.69
C VAL A 121 -8.88 -8.56 -10.44
N GLY A 122 -9.73 -8.85 -11.43
CA GLY A 122 -9.57 -10.02 -12.27
C GLY A 122 -10.75 -10.29 -13.18
N SER A 123 -10.61 -11.34 -13.97
CA SER A 123 -11.65 -11.87 -14.83
C SER A 123 -11.64 -13.39 -14.83
N GLY A 124 -12.72 -13.98 -15.32
CA GLY A 124 -12.90 -15.42 -15.33
C GLY A 124 -13.92 -15.84 -16.37
N THR A 125 -14.16 -17.14 -16.43
CA THR A 125 -15.20 -17.74 -17.25
C THR A 125 -15.91 -18.79 -16.42
N LEU A 126 -17.23 -18.73 -16.40
CA LEU A 126 -18.09 -19.77 -15.83
C LEU A 126 -18.66 -20.57 -16.99
N THR A 127 -18.33 -21.86 -17.04
CA THR A 127 -18.78 -22.81 -18.05
C THR A 127 -19.76 -23.77 -17.41
N PHE A 128 -20.91 -24.00 -18.05
CA PHE A 128 -21.82 -25.07 -17.67
C PHE A 128 -21.62 -26.24 -18.62
N ASN A 129 -20.92 -27.27 -18.15
CA ASN A 129 -20.57 -28.42 -18.96
C ASN A 129 -21.81 -29.20 -19.39
N ASN A 130 -21.81 -29.61 -20.66
CA ASN A 130 -22.82 -30.52 -21.17
C ASN A 130 -22.50 -31.94 -20.69
N SER A 131 -23.33 -32.48 -19.79
CA SER A 131 -23.16 -33.82 -19.23
C SER A 131 -24.08 -34.82 -19.92
N THR A 132 -23.70 -36.10 -19.92
CA THR A 132 -24.61 -37.19 -20.33
C THR A 132 -25.66 -37.49 -19.24
N ALA A 133 -25.47 -36.99 -18.02
CA ALA A 133 -26.45 -37.08 -16.94
C ALA A 133 -27.60 -36.09 -17.15
N ASN A 134 -28.77 -36.35 -16.54
CA ASN A 134 -29.89 -35.41 -16.61
C ASN A 134 -29.59 -34.16 -15.74
N GLN A 135 -29.47 -32.99 -16.40
CA GLN A 135 -29.19 -31.70 -15.77
C GLN A 135 -30.44 -30.82 -15.59
N ASP A 136 -31.65 -31.37 -15.74
CA ASP A 136 -32.93 -30.64 -15.64
C ASP A 136 -33.14 -29.97 -14.28
N ALA A 137 -32.57 -30.54 -13.21
CA ALA A 137 -32.60 -29.95 -11.88
C ALA A 137 -31.90 -28.58 -11.81
N CYS A 138 -31.03 -28.25 -12.77
CA CYS A 138 -30.41 -26.93 -12.89
C CYS A 138 -31.32 -25.87 -13.54
N LYS A 139 -32.49 -26.24 -14.08
CA LYS A 139 -33.45 -25.27 -14.61
C LYS A 139 -33.93 -24.37 -13.48
N SER A 140 -33.73 -23.06 -13.64
CA SER A 140 -34.04 -22.03 -12.63
C SER A 140 -33.26 -22.16 -11.31
N ALA A 141 -32.22 -23.00 -11.25
CA ALA A 141 -31.32 -23.02 -10.10
C ALA A 141 -30.49 -21.73 -10.06
N VAL A 142 -30.22 -21.26 -8.84
CA VAL A 142 -29.29 -20.17 -8.59
C VAL A 142 -27.89 -20.77 -8.46
N VAL A 143 -27.02 -20.38 -9.38
CA VAL A 143 -25.59 -20.69 -9.36
C VAL A 143 -24.87 -19.52 -8.71
N THR A 144 -24.04 -19.80 -7.71
CA THR A 144 -23.24 -18.81 -7.00
C THR A 144 -21.77 -19.11 -7.23
N VAL A 145 -21.02 -18.09 -7.69
CA VAL A 145 -19.55 -18.13 -7.77
C VAL A 145 -19.01 -17.45 -6.53
N ASN A 146 -18.31 -18.21 -5.69
CA ASN A 146 -17.57 -17.70 -4.55
C ASN A 146 -16.13 -17.44 -4.99
N VAL A 147 -15.50 -16.39 -4.45
CA VAL A 147 -14.13 -16.03 -4.78
C VAL A 147 -13.34 -15.65 -3.53
N THR A 148 -12.11 -16.15 -3.43
CA THR A 148 -11.15 -15.84 -2.37
C THR A 148 -9.84 -15.35 -2.99
N SER A 149 -9.03 -14.62 -2.22
CA SER A 149 -7.69 -14.20 -2.63
C SER A 149 -6.63 -14.63 -1.61
N GLU A 150 -5.51 -15.15 -2.07
CA GLU A 150 -4.31 -15.49 -1.26
C GLU A 150 -3.06 -14.71 -1.70
#